data_AF-A0A9E5PUM9-F1
#
_entry.id   AF-A0A9E5PUM9-F1
#
_cell.length_a   1.000
_cell.length_b   1.000
_cell.length_c   1.000
_cell.angle_alpha   90.00
_cell.angle_beta   90.00
_cell.angle_gamma   90.00
#
_symmetry.space_group_name_H-M   'P 1'
#
loop_
_entity.id
_entity.type
_entity.pdbx_description
1 polymer ?
#
loop_
_entity_poly.entity_id
_entity_poly.type
_entity_poly.pdbx_seq_one_letter_code
_entity_poly.pdbx_strand_id
1 'polypeptide(L)'
;MRTNIDIDDDLMAAAMEAGGFKTKKEAVEEGLRLVRRRKVYDGLLALRGKLQWDDSDEGWAQALEEGAPTLTVQEPVPSYAATGKAASAGKAQPAKPGKASARARSKRP
;
A
#
# COMPACT_ATOMS: atom_id res chain seq x y z
N MET A 1 -27.60 -5.48 26.65
CA MET A 1 -28.88 -5.81 27.33
C MET A 1 -29.05 -7.32 27.30
N ARG A 2 -29.56 -7.95 28.36
CA ARG A 2 -29.84 -9.39 28.37
C ARG A 2 -31.28 -9.60 27.92
N THR A 3 -31.47 -10.41 26.89
CA THR A 3 -32.76 -10.71 26.29
C THR A 3 -32.87 -12.22 26.11
N ASN A 4 -34.07 -12.76 26.26
CA ASN A 4 -34.36 -14.16 25.98
C ASN A 4 -35.09 -14.23 24.62
N ILE A 5 -34.53 -14.98 23.68
CA ILE A 5 -35.04 -15.12 22.31
C ILE A 5 -34.83 -16.56 21.87
N ASP A 6 -35.80 -17.11 21.14
CA ASP A 6 -35.68 -18.43 20.53
C ASP A 6 -34.93 -18.30 19.19
N ILE A 7 -33.88 -19.08 19.02
CA ILE A 7 -33.03 -19.10 17.81
C ILE A 7 -32.89 -20.56 17.37
N ASP A 8 -32.93 -20.77 16.06
CA ASP A 8 -32.65 -22.07 15.44
C ASP A 8 -31.23 -22.56 15.83
N ASP A 9 -31.13 -23.80 16.30
CA ASP A 9 -29.87 -24.39 16.77
C ASP A 9 -28.89 -24.66 15.62
N ASP A 10 -29.39 -25.03 14.43
CA ASP A 10 -28.56 -25.26 13.25
C ASP A 10 -27.95 -23.93 12.77
N LEU A 11 -28.73 -22.85 12.83
CA LEU A 11 -28.25 -21.50 12.52
C LEU A 11 -27.16 -21.06 13.50
N MET A 12 -27.36 -21.28 14.80
CA MET A 12 -26.36 -20.93 15.82
C MET A 12 -25.08 -21.76 15.64
N ALA A 13 -25.19 -23.05 15.35
CA ALA A 13 -24.05 -23.92 15.09
C ALA A 13 -23.25 -23.43 13.88
N ALA A 14 -23.92 -23.14 12.76
CA ALA A 14 -23.29 -22.61 11.57
C ALA A 14 -22.59 -21.26 11.82
N ALA A 15 -23.22 -20.36 12.59
CA ALA A 15 -22.63 -19.08 12.95
C ALA A 15 -21.39 -19.23 13.85
N MET A 16 -21.42 -20.16 14.80
CA MET A 16 -20.29 -20.45 15.69
C MET A 16 -19.12 -21.09 14.92
N GLU A 17 -19.40 -22.01 13.99
CA GLU A 17 -18.39 -22.65 13.15
C GLU A 17 -17.75 -21.63 12.18
N ALA A 18 -18.57 -20.86 11.46
CA ALA A 18 -18.08 -19.88 10.48
C ALA A 18 -17.26 -18.75 11.12
N GLY A 19 -17.64 -18.32 12.33
CA GLY A 19 -16.96 -17.24 13.04
C GLY A 19 -15.91 -17.68 14.06
N GLY A 20 -15.77 -18.98 14.32
CA GLY A 20 -14.84 -19.50 15.33
C GLY A 20 -15.12 -19.00 16.75
N PHE A 21 -16.39 -18.78 17.09
CA PHE A 21 -16.78 -18.17 18.36
C PHE A 21 -16.80 -19.18 19.51
N LYS A 22 -16.38 -18.75 20.70
CA LYS A 22 -16.36 -19.61 21.90
C LYS A 22 -17.70 -19.63 22.61
N THR A 23 -18.50 -18.57 22.46
CA THR A 23 -19.79 -18.44 23.14
C THR A 23 -20.91 -18.03 22.18
N LYS A 24 -22.15 -18.48 22.48
CA LYS A 24 -23.34 -18.05 21.73
C LYS A 24 -23.53 -16.53 21.75
N LYS A 25 -23.15 -15.87 22.85
CA LYS A 25 -23.23 -14.40 22.98
C LYS A 25 -22.31 -13.69 21.99
N GLU A 26 -21.07 -14.13 21.86
CA GLU A 26 -20.11 -13.56 20.91
C GLU A 26 -20.61 -13.68 19.47
N ALA A 27 -21.13 -14.85 19.11
CA ALA A 27 -21.70 -15.09 17.78
C ALA A 27 -22.85 -14.11 17.46
N VAL A 28 -23.75 -13.88 18.42
CA VAL A 28 -24.87 -12.94 18.25
C VAL A 28 -24.39 -11.49 18.17
N GLU A 29 -23.44 -11.08 19.02
CA GLU A 29 -22.90 -9.72 18.97
C GLU A 29 -22.17 -9.43 17.66
N GLU A 30 -21.34 -10.35 17.19
CA GLU A 30 -20.63 -10.21 15.91
C GLU A 30 -21.59 -10.25 14.72
N GLY A 31 -22.62 -11.11 14.76
CA GLY A 31 -23.69 -11.11 13.76
C GLY A 31 -24.37 -9.74 13.65
N LEU A 32 -24.72 -9.12 14.78
CA LEU A 32 -25.32 -7.78 14.81
C LEU A 32 -24.34 -6.69 14.34
N ARG A 33 -23.06 -6.79 14.70
CA ARG A 33 -22.01 -5.88 14.20
C ARG A 33 -21.88 -5.97 12.68
N LEU A 34 -21.98 -7.17 12.11
CA LEU A 34 -21.94 -7.39 10.67
C LEU A 34 -23.14 -6.73 9.97
N VAL A 35 -24.35 -6.92 10.50
CA VAL A 35 -25.58 -6.30 9.96
C VAL A 35 -25.46 -4.78 9.95
N ARG A 36 -24.92 -4.17 11.02
CA ARG A 36 -24.67 -2.72 11.06
C ARG A 36 -23.74 -2.27 9.92
N ARG A 37 -22.69 -3.03 9.64
CA ARG A 37 -21.70 -2.71 8.59
C ARG A 37 -22.23 -2.93 7.18
N ARG A 38 -23.25 -3.78 7.00
CA ARG A 38 -23.76 -4.17 5.69
C ARG A 38 -24.12 -2.97 4.80
N LYS A 39 -24.84 -1.98 5.33
CA LYS A 39 -25.21 -0.77 4.57
C LYS A 39 -24.00 0.03 4.06
N VAL A 40 -22.91 0.05 4.82
CA VAL A 40 -21.65 0.71 4.41
C VAL A 40 -21.05 -0.05 3.23
N TYR A 41 -21.01 -1.39 3.31
CA TYR A 41 -20.52 -2.21 2.22
C TYR A 41 -21.38 -2.10 0.96
N ASP A 42 -22.70 -2.03 1.09
CA ASP A 42 -23.59 -1.83 -0.05
C ASP A 42 -23.35 -0.46 -0.71
N GLY A 43 -23.10 0.59 0.08
CA GLY A 43 -22.72 1.92 -0.41
C GLY A 43 -21.39 1.91 -1.17
N LEU A 44 -20.38 1.23 -0.63
CA LEU A 44 -19.08 1.05 -1.30
C LEU A 44 -19.24 0.26 -2.60
N LEU A 45 -20.05 -0.80 -2.61
CA LEU A 45 -20.33 -1.58 -3.81
C LEU A 45 -21.06 -0.74 -4.87
N ALA A 46 -21.93 0.18 -4.46
CA ALA A 46 -22.61 1.10 -5.38
C ALA A 46 -21.68 2.13 -6.03
N LEU A 47 -20.51 2.39 -5.44
CA LEU A 47 -19.45 3.25 -6.00
C LEU A 47 -18.54 2.48 -6.97
N ARG A 48 -18.63 1.14 -7.02
CA ARG A 48 -17.85 0.32 -7.95
C ARG A 48 -18.11 0.75 -9.39
N GLY A 49 -17.04 1.08 -10.12
CA GLY A 49 -17.10 1.52 -11.52
C GLY A 49 -17.54 2.96 -11.73
N LYS A 50 -17.87 3.70 -10.66
CA LYS A 50 -18.16 5.15 -10.72
C LYS A 50 -16.96 6.00 -10.32
N LEU A 51 -16.07 5.44 -9.49
CA LEU A 51 -14.85 6.13 -9.10
C LEU A 51 -13.85 6.13 -10.26
N GLN A 52 -13.40 7.32 -10.63
CA GLN A 52 -12.22 7.50 -11.48
C GLN A 52 -11.00 7.56 -10.56
N TRP A 53 -10.11 6.60 -10.69
CA TRP A 53 -8.83 6.61 -10.00
C TRP A 53 -7.84 7.33 -10.91
N ASP A 54 -7.18 8.36 -10.39
CA ASP A 54 -6.08 9.02 -11.08
C ASP A 54 -4.76 8.52 -10.50
N ASP A 55 -4.01 7.78 -11.31
CA ASP A 55 -2.70 7.23 -10.96
C ASP A 55 -1.55 8.08 -11.57
N SER A 56 -1.84 9.28 -12.08
CA SER A 56 -0.82 10.18 -12.62
C SER A 56 -0.06 10.91 -11.52
N ASP A 57 1.27 11.03 -11.68
CA ASP A 57 2.13 11.79 -10.76
C ASP A 57 1.65 13.26 -10.61
N GLU A 58 1.04 13.81 -11.65
CA GLU A 58 0.45 15.16 -11.65
C GLU A 58 -0.79 15.26 -10.75
N GLY A 59 -1.69 14.27 -10.79
CA GLY A 59 -2.84 14.19 -9.89
C GLY A 59 -2.44 14.04 -8.42
N TRP A 60 -1.38 13.27 -8.15
CA TRP A 60 -0.79 13.16 -6.81
C TRP A 60 -0.13 14.46 -6.33
N ALA A 61 0.52 15.21 -7.22
CA ALA A 61 1.09 16.52 -6.90
C ALA A 61 0.02 17.55 -6.54
N GLN A 62 -1.08 17.61 -7.28
CA GLN A 62 -2.20 18.51 -7.02
C GLN A 62 -2.92 18.19 -5.70
N ALA A 63 -3.13 16.91 -5.40
CA ALA A 63 -3.73 16.49 -4.13
C ALA A 63 -2.87 16.87 -2.90
N LEU A 64 -1.54 16.89 -3.04
CA LEU A 64 -0.63 17.37 -2.00
C LEU A 64 -0.74 18.88 -1.80
N GLU A 65 -0.93 19.65 -2.88
CA GLU A 65 -1.09 21.11 -2.85
C GLU A 65 -2.43 21.54 -2.25
N GLU A 66 -3.53 20.86 -2.61
CA GLU A 66 -4.88 21.14 -2.07
C GLU A 66 -5.05 20.72 -0.61
N GLY A 67 -4.30 19.70 -0.17
CA GLY A 67 -4.36 19.13 1.18
C GLY A 67 -3.32 19.65 2.16
N ALA A 68 -2.41 20.55 1.76
CA ALA A 68 -1.36 21.05 2.63
C ALA A 68 -1.89 22.10 3.62
N PRO A 69 -2.07 21.81 4.93
CA PRO A 69 -1.90 22.87 5.90
C PRO A 69 -0.47 23.40 5.73
N THR A 70 -0.31 24.71 5.80
CA THR A 70 0.99 25.41 5.83
C THR A 70 1.80 24.99 7.06
N LEU A 71 2.29 23.75 7.08
CA LEU A 71 3.24 23.24 8.06
C LEU A 71 4.60 23.30 7.37
N THR A 72 5.22 24.47 7.43
CA THR A 72 6.65 24.60 7.20
C THR A 72 7.36 23.75 8.25
N VAL A 73 7.78 22.54 7.89
CA VAL A 73 8.69 21.74 8.71
C VAL A 73 10.03 22.46 8.71
N GLN A 74 10.30 23.24 9.75
CA GLN A 74 11.58 23.90 9.92
C GLN A 74 12.59 22.87 10.42
N GLU A 75 13.33 22.28 9.48
CA GLU A 75 14.42 21.38 9.81
C GLU A 75 15.55 22.15 10.51
N PRO A 76 16.15 21.58 11.58
CA PRO A 76 17.29 22.21 12.23
C PRO A 76 18.48 22.23 11.27
N VAL A 77 19.11 23.41 11.13
CA VAL A 77 20.35 23.54 10.36
C VAL A 77 21.42 22.59 10.92
N PRO A 78 21.98 21.67 10.10
CA PRO A 78 23.00 20.74 10.58
C PRO A 78 24.25 21.52 11.02
N SER A 79 24.74 21.22 12.22
CA SER A 79 25.85 21.95 12.87
C SER A 79 27.25 21.52 12.42
N TYR A 80 27.38 20.59 11.47
CA TYR A 80 28.69 20.10 11.05
C TYR A 80 29.19 20.82 9.79
N ALA A 81 30.45 21.27 9.84
CA ALA A 81 31.10 21.93 8.72
C ALA A 81 31.48 20.90 7.64
N ALA A 82 30.93 21.07 6.43
CA ALA A 82 31.41 20.37 5.25
C ALA A 82 32.81 20.87 4.89
N THR A 83 33.84 20.11 5.25
CA THR A 83 35.22 20.34 4.79
C THR A 83 35.30 19.94 3.32
N GLY A 84 35.49 20.93 2.45
CA GLY A 84 35.53 20.74 1.01
C GLY A 84 36.79 20.03 0.50
N LYS A 85 36.70 19.49 -0.71
CA LYS A 85 37.78 19.61 -1.68
C LYS A 85 37.26 19.50 -3.11
N ALA A 86 37.35 20.62 -3.83
CA ALA A 86 37.26 20.67 -5.27
C ALA A 86 38.39 19.83 -5.90
N ALA A 87 38.04 18.97 -6.85
CA ALA A 87 38.98 18.43 -7.82
C ALA A 87 38.46 18.77 -9.22
N SER A 88 39.02 19.86 -9.73
CA SER A 88 38.83 20.39 -11.08
C SER A 88 39.56 19.55 -12.13
N ALA A 89 38.95 19.51 -13.32
CA ALA A 89 39.55 19.46 -14.66
C ALA A 89 40.14 18.13 -15.17
N GLY A 90 39.53 17.64 -16.26
CA GLY A 90 40.08 16.60 -17.13
C GLY A 90 39.15 16.29 -18.30
N LYS A 91 39.08 17.21 -19.27
CA LYS A 91 38.27 17.11 -20.50
C LYS A 91 38.96 16.17 -21.50
N ALA A 92 38.35 15.06 -21.92
CA ALA A 92 38.73 14.34 -23.15
C ALA A 92 37.65 13.36 -23.65
N GLN A 93 37.20 13.58 -24.88
CA GLN A 93 36.54 12.63 -25.82
C GLN A 93 36.98 13.10 -27.24
N PRO A 94 36.93 12.29 -28.34
CA PRO A 94 36.40 10.93 -28.52
C PRO A 94 37.22 9.98 -29.48
N ALA A 95 36.64 8.79 -29.76
CA ALA A 95 36.69 7.95 -30.98
C ALA A 95 37.59 6.66 -31.08
N LYS A 96 36.94 5.56 -31.51
CA LYS A 96 37.39 4.17 -31.80
C LYS A 96 38.05 4.06 -33.22
N PRO A 97 38.38 2.88 -33.85
CA PRO A 97 38.36 1.45 -33.43
C PRO A 97 39.60 0.60 -33.88
N GLY A 98 39.72 -0.67 -33.46
CA GLY A 98 40.78 -1.56 -33.97
C GLY A 98 40.66 -3.07 -33.66
N LYS A 99 40.07 -3.79 -34.62
CA LYS A 99 40.21 -5.21 -35.07
C LYS A 99 40.42 -6.39 -34.10
N ALA A 100 39.63 -7.42 -34.40
CA ALA A 100 39.59 -8.77 -33.84
C ALA A 100 40.81 -9.66 -34.19
N SER A 101 41.08 -10.69 -33.37
CA SER A 101 41.55 -11.99 -33.86
C SER A 101 41.32 -13.15 -32.87
N ALA A 102 40.60 -14.16 -33.38
CA ALA A 102 40.73 -15.63 -33.23
C ALA A 102 40.89 -16.28 -31.83
N ARG A 103 39.98 -17.15 -31.34
CA ARG A 103 39.49 -18.50 -31.76
C ARG A 103 40.30 -19.66 -31.17
N ALA A 104 39.61 -20.51 -30.38
CA ALA A 104 39.69 -21.99 -30.25
C ALA A 104 39.51 -22.42 -28.78
N ARG A 105 38.35 -22.95 -28.37
CA ARG A 105 37.86 -24.36 -28.46
C ARG A 105 38.55 -25.35 -27.50
N SER A 106 37.80 -25.81 -26.50
CA SER A 106 37.73 -27.22 -26.03
C SER A 106 36.56 -27.35 -25.04
N LYS A 107 35.36 -27.76 -25.49
CA LYS A 107 34.82 -29.14 -25.51
C LYS A 107 34.79 -29.83 -24.14
N ARG A 108 33.62 -29.77 -23.50
CA ARG A 108 33.14 -30.71 -22.46
C ARG A 108 32.49 -31.93 -23.16
N PRO A 109 32.55 -33.14 -22.58
CA PRO A 109 31.61 -34.19 -22.92
C PRO A 109 30.18 -33.85 -22.46
#